data_AF-A0A8B6GUE4-F1
#
_entry.id   AF-A0A8B6GUE4-F1
#
_cell.length_a   1.000
_cell.length_b   1.000
_cell.length_c   1.000
_cell.angle_alpha   90.00
_cell.angle_beta   90.00
_cell.angle_gamma   90.00
#
_symmetry.space_group_name_H-M   'P 1'
#
loop_
_entity.id
_entity.type
_entity.pdbx_description
1 polymer ?
#
loop_
_entity_poly.entity_id
_entity_poly.type
_entity_poly.pdbx_seq_one_letter_code
_entity_poly.pdbx_strand_id
1 'polypeptide(L)'
;MNTYDVVANLHTDAKVIPTAHDGPGFFAWHREYLRIMEIALGCSIPYWDTTPDHAMNDPTESIVWSDKYFGNGYGVVQTGIMKNLPTLLPIIRNINNAAWLVSKDDIKMALKKPTLFEFTESSPCAKEDRTQYSWECFHKGIHDWISGTIGPSNTTTFDPIFFPIHAFIDKVFEIYRQKLISKGIDPAETYPTKSIKNHGPDHKMIWVPIFPDVEHLTNRQGYGHELAALTKYSFGPVCPHCMNSDDLYCDVSRQLCVSKERKEKDKSVITTIATMTPTGIVFTDTLEPDNHTRVKRLIERTGKFPFGKKFNVGSRDSRTRNDGTSVI
;
A
#
# COMPACT_ATOMS: atom_id res chain seq x y z
N MET A 1 -5.89 -10.23 19.86
CA MET A 1 -5.72 -9.23 18.79
C MET A 1 -4.49 -8.42 19.13
N ASN A 2 -3.47 -8.49 18.28
CA ASN A 2 -2.19 -7.80 18.49
C ASN A 2 -2.26 -6.35 17.98
N THR A 3 -1.17 -5.58 18.12
CA THR A 3 -1.10 -4.18 17.66
C THR A 3 -1.35 -4.06 16.15
N TYR A 4 -0.74 -4.95 15.36
CA TYR A 4 -0.90 -4.98 13.91
C TYR A 4 -2.37 -5.15 13.52
N ASP A 5 -3.07 -6.12 14.11
CA ASP A 5 -4.48 -6.38 13.81
C ASP A 5 -5.37 -5.17 14.09
N VAL A 6 -5.07 -4.39 15.14
CA VAL A 6 -5.87 -3.19 15.43
C VAL A 6 -5.67 -2.10 14.40
N VAL A 7 -4.44 -1.89 13.97
CA VAL A 7 -4.17 -0.94 12.89
C VAL A 7 -4.77 -1.47 11.59
N ALA A 8 -4.54 -2.74 11.24
CA ALA A 8 -5.10 -3.42 10.08
C ALA A 8 -6.62 -3.25 9.96
N ASN A 9 -7.33 -3.39 11.09
CA ASN A 9 -8.78 -3.23 11.14
C ASN A 9 -9.30 -1.81 10.87
N LEU A 10 -8.45 -0.77 10.89
CA LEU A 10 -8.89 0.58 10.58
C LEU A 10 -9.44 0.71 9.16
N HIS A 11 -8.89 -0.07 8.23
CA HIS A 11 -9.25 -0.04 6.82
C HIS A 11 -10.48 -0.89 6.50
N THR A 12 -10.73 -1.94 7.28
CA THR A 12 -11.67 -3.02 6.92
C THR A 12 -13.14 -2.67 7.14
N ASP A 13 -13.44 -1.55 7.81
CA ASP A 13 -14.79 -1.11 8.12
C ASP A 13 -15.54 -0.63 6.86
N ALA A 14 -16.78 -1.09 6.68
CA ALA A 14 -17.64 -0.73 5.55
C ALA A 14 -17.94 0.78 5.46
N LYS A 15 -17.80 1.53 6.55
CA LYS A 15 -17.92 3.00 6.57
C LYS A 15 -16.62 3.70 6.17
N VAL A 16 -15.48 3.02 6.32
CA VAL A 16 -14.16 3.57 5.99
C VAL A 16 -13.83 3.36 4.52
N ILE A 17 -14.14 2.18 3.96
CA ILE A 17 -13.82 1.85 2.56
C ILE A 17 -14.24 2.95 1.57
N PRO A 18 -15.47 3.53 1.62
CA PRO A 18 -15.91 4.58 0.70
C PRO A 18 -15.29 5.97 0.98
N THR A 19 -14.39 6.08 1.95
CA THR A 19 -13.62 7.30 2.23
C THR A 19 -12.15 7.14 1.81
N ALA A 20 -11.69 5.88 1.77
CA ALA A 20 -10.32 5.50 1.49
C ALA A 20 -10.08 5.13 0.02
N HIS A 21 -11.12 4.83 -0.76
CA HIS A 21 -11.01 4.34 -2.15
C HIS A 21 -12.00 5.03 -3.09
N ASP A 22 -11.77 4.88 -4.39
CA ASP A 22 -12.61 5.35 -5.49
C ASP A 22 -12.77 6.88 -5.54
N GLY A 23 -11.73 7.61 -5.14
CA GLY A 23 -11.76 9.08 -5.15
C GLY A 23 -10.48 9.75 -4.67
N PRO A 24 -10.40 11.10 -4.76
CA PRO A 24 -9.17 11.85 -4.48
C PRO A 24 -8.72 11.78 -3.02
N GLY A 25 -9.59 11.33 -2.11
CA GLY A 25 -9.21 11.05 -0.72
C GLY A 25 -8.26 9.86 -0.55
N PHE A 26 -8.15 8.97 -1.55
CA PHE A 26 -7.36 7.74 -1.49
C PHE A 26 -5.92 7.96 -1.03
N PHE A 27 -5.21 8.90 -1.65
CA PHE A 27 -3.78 9.13 -1.38
C PHE A 27 -3.57 9.71 0.02
N ALA A 28 -4.37 10.70 0.38
CA ALA A 28 -4.33 11.35 1.67
C ALA A 28 -4.59 10.31 2.78
N TRP A 29 -5.66 9.52 2.62
CA TRP A 29 -6.07 8.50 3.57
C TRP A 29 -4.97 7.46 3.80
N HIS A 30 -4.44 6.88 2.72
CA HIS A 30 -3.41 5.83 2.83
C HIS A 30 -2.06 6.36 3.30
N ARG A 31 -1.71 7.63 3.00
CA ARG A 31 -0.53 8.29 3.57
C ARG A 31 -0.60 8.40 5.09
N GLU A 32 -1.75 8.86 5.60
CA GLU A 32 -1.96 8.94 7.05
C GLU A 32 -2.00 7.54 7.68
N TYR A 33 -2.58 6.56 6.97
CA TYR A 33 -2.61 5.19 7.45
C TYR A 33 -1.23 4.53 7.54
N LEU A 34 -0.36 4.78 6.55
CA LEU A 34 1.06 4.41 6.61
C LEU A 34 1.73 5.04 7.83
N ARG A 35 1.52 6.34 8.07
CA ARG A 35 2.08 7.05 9.23
C ARG A 35 1.64 6.40 10.56
N ILE A 36 0.36 6.04 10.68
CA ILE A 36 -0.16 5.34 11.86
C ILE A 36 0.56 3.99 12.06
N MET A 37 0.75 3.21 11.00
CA MET A 37 1.45 1.93 11.08
C MET A 37 2.93 2.11 11.42
N GLU A 38 3.63 3.08 10.81
CA GLU A 38 5.03 3.39 11.13
C GLU A 38 5.21 3.80 12.60
N ILE A 39 4.29 4.60 13.15
CA ILE A 39 4.28 4.96 14.58
C ILE A 39 4.08 3.70 15.44
N ALA A 40 3.18 2.80 15.05
CA ALA A 40 2.93 1.57 15.78
C ALA A 40 4.11 0.58 15.72
N LEU A 41 4.82 0.52 14.60
CA LEU A 41 6.02 -0.30 14.40
C LEU A 41 7.27 0.32 15.04
N GLY A 42 7.32 1.64 15.16
CA GLY A 42 8.51 2.39 15.63
C GLY A 42 9.61 2.53 14.58
N CYS A 43 9.35 2.14 13.33
CA CYS A 43 10.26 2.24 12.19
C CYS A 43 9.52 2.59 10.90
N SER A 44 10.27 3.04 9.89
CA SER A 44 9.75 3.31 8.55
C SER A 44 9.36 2.01 7.85
N ILE A 45 8.34 2.08 7.00
CA ILE A 45 7.95 0.95 6.15
C ILE A 45 8.71 1.04 4.82
N PRO A 46 9.46 -0.01 4.41
CA PRO A 46 10.06 -0.03 3.09
C PRO A 46 8.98 -0.12 2.01
N TYR A 47 9.22 0.49 0.85
CA TYR A 47 8.34 0.30 -0.31
C TYR A 47 8.79 -0.91 -1.13
N TRP A 48 7.83 -1.56 -1.80
CA TRP A 48 8.10 -2.57 -2.83
C TRP A 48 7.90 -1.93 -4.21
N ASP A 49 9.01 -1.63 -4.91
CA ASP A 49 8.95 -1.15 -6.29
C ASP A 49 8.73 -2.34 -7.21
N THR A 50 7.51 -2.54 -7.70
CA THR A 50 7.15 -3.71 -8.52
C THR A 50 7.74 -3.66 -9.93
N THR A 51 8.40 -2.56 -10.33
CA THR A 51 8.84 -2.38 -11.71
C THR A 51 9.96 -3.33 -12.16
N PRO A 52 10.92 -3.75 -11.31
CA PRO A 52 11.88 -4.79 -11.66
C PRO A 52 11.23 -6.17 -11.79
N ASP A 53 10.21 -6.47 -10.98
CA ASP A 53 9.44 -7.73 -11.07
C ASP A 53 8.60 -7.78 -12.34
N HIS A 54 7.93 -6.67 -12.68
CA HIS A 54 7.20 -6.53 -13.94
C HIS A 54 8.12 -6.74 -15.16
N ALA A 55 9.40 -6.39 -15.06
CA ALA A 55 10.35 -6.52 -16.17
C ALA A 55 10.85 -7.97 -16.39
N MET A 56 10.52 -8.90 -15.49
CA MET A 56 10.85 -10.33 -15.63
C MET A 56 10.05 -10.97 -16.78
N ASN A 57 10.56 -12.08 -17.31
CA ASN A 57 9.79 -12.91 -18.24
C ASN A 57 8.61 -13.59 -17.54
N ASP A 58 8.84 -14.04 -16.30
CA ASP A 58 7.82 -14.58 -15.42
C ASP A 58 7.92 -13.90 -14.04
N PRO A 59 7.09 -12.88 -13.76
CA PRO A 59 7.08 -12.19 -12.47
C PRO A 59 6.66 -13.10 -11.31
N THR A 60 6.06 -14.26 -11.57
CA THR A 60 5.73 -15.23 -10.52
C THR A 60 6.96 -15.87 -9.92
N GLU A 61 8.08 -15.86 -10.65
CA GLU A 61 9.38 -16.39 -10.22
C GLU A 61 10.23 -15.38 -9.46
N SER A 62 9.75 -14.15 -9.24
CA SER A 62 10.51 -13.13 -8.53
C SER A 62 11.04 -13.60 -7.17
N ILE A 63 12.26 -13.18 -6.87
CA ILE A 63 12.91 -13.35 -5.58
C ILE A 63 12.08 -12.82 -4.41
N VAL A 64 11.17 -11.86 -4.61
CA VAL A 64 10.30 -11.34 -3.53
C VAL A 64 9.37 -12.41 -2.95
N TRP A 65 9.10 -13.48 -3.70
CA TRP A 65 8.32 -14.64 -3.26
C TRP A 65 9.15 -15.74 -2.58
N SER A 66 10.43 -15.48 -2.33
CA SER A 66 11.33 -16.42 -1.65
C SER A 66 11.28 -16.27 -0.13
N ASP A 67 11.94 -17.20 0.55
CA ASP A 67 12.11 -17.21 2.01
C ASP A 67 12.86 -15.99 2.56
N LYS A 68 13.58 -15.26 1.70
CA LYS A 68 14.28 -14.03 2.07
C LYS A 68 13.32 -12.84 2.25
N TYR A 69 12.17 -12.86 1.57
CA TYR A 69 11.25 -11.74 1.47
C TYR A 69 9.83 -12.15 1.87
N PHE A 70 8.82 -11.89 1.05
CA PHE A 70 7.41 -12.02 1.40
C PHE A 70 6.93 -13.46 1.56
N GLY A 71 7.72 -14.44 1.14
CA GLY A 71 7.34 -15.86 1.17
C GLY A 71 6.46 -16.27 -0.01
N ASN A 72 6.08 -17.54 -0.04
CA ASN A 72 5.39 -18.16 -1.17
C ASN A 72 4.18 -17.35 -1.68
N GLY A 73 4.04 -17.28 -3.00
CA GLY A 73 2.95 -16.55 -3.66
C GLY A 73 1.69 -17.38 -3.97
N TYR A 74 1.68 -18.67 -3.62
CA TYR A 74 0.55 -19.58 -3.87
C TYR A 74 0.10 -20.29 -2.59
N GLY A 75 -1.20 -20.29 -2.35
CA GLY A 75 -1.83 -20.94 -1.21
C GLY A 75 -1.63 -20.17 0.08
N VAL A 76 -1.72 -20.87 1.21
CA VAL A 76 -1.43 -20.31 2.54
C VAL A 76 0.06 -19.97 2.62
N VAL A 77 0.39 -18.77 3.08
CA VAL A 77 1.79 -18.34 3.26
C VAL A 77 2.41 -19.12 4.42
N GLN A 78 3.43 -19.92 4.09
CA GLN A 78 4.13 -20.81 5.02
C GLN A 78 5.65 -20.61 4.99
N THR A 79 6.15 -19.67 4.19
CA THR A 79 7.56 -19.32 4.09
C THR A 79 7.79 -17.80 4.13
N GLY A 80 9.06 -17.38 4.07
CA GLY A 80 9.42 -15.96 4.11
C GLY A 80 9.23 -15.31 5.48
N ILE A 81 9.44 -13.99 5.49
CA ILE A 81 9.30 -13.16 6.70
C ILE A 81 7.85 -13.06 7.18
N MET A 82 6.90 -13.47 6.33
CA MET A 82 5.46 -13.41 6.61
C MET A 82 4.87 -14.74 7.09
N LYS A 83 5.71 -15.79 7.21
CA LYS A 83 5.33 -17.06 7.80
C LYS A 83 4.87 -16.88 9.24
N ASN A 84 3.77 -17.54 9.61
CA ASN A 84 3.26 -17.63 10.99
C ASN A 84 2.98 -16.26 11.64
N LEU A 85 2.78 -15.20 10.85
CA LEU A 85 2.35 -13.93 11.42
C LEU A 85 0.98 -14.10 12.07
N PRO A 86 0.79 -13.67 13.33
CA PRO A 86 -0.43 -13.93 14.08
C PRO A 86 -1.55 -12.96 13.68
N THR A 87 -1.88 -12.88 12.40
CA THR A 87 -2.95 -12.04 11.85
C THR A 87 -4.33 -12.64 12.15
N LEU A 88 -5.38 -11.83 12.18
CA LEU A 88 -6.75 -12.31 12.38
C LEU A 88 -7.23 -13.33 11.33
N LEU A 89 -6.67 -13.27 10.12
CA LEU A 89 -6.98 -14.19 9.02
C LEU A 89 -5.69 -14.86 8.53
N PRO A 90 -5.75 -16.12 8.05
CA PRO A 90 -4.65 -16.71 7.30
C PRO A 90 -4.29 -15.85 6.09
N ILE A 91 -3.00 -15.71 5.82
CA ILE A 91 -2.50 -15.04 4.61
C ILE A 91 -2.53 -16.07 3.49
N ILE A 92 -3.34 -15.82 2.46
CA ILE A 92 -3.51 -16.66 1.27
C ILE A 92 -3.18 -15.82 0.05
N ARG A 93 -2.39 -16.35 -0.87
CA ARG A 93 -2.03 -15.69 -2.14
C ARG A 93 -2.27 -16.60 -3.33
N ASN A 94 -2.54 -15.98 -4.48
CA ASN A 94 -2.61 -16.66 -5.76
C ASN A 94 -2.03 -15.72 -6.82
N ILE A 95 -0.70 -15.56 -6.82
CA ILE A 95 -0.03 -14.60 -7.69
C ILE A 95 -0.30 -14.90 -9.18
N ASN A 96 -0.35 -13.84 -9.99
CA ASN A 96 -0.72 -13.89 -11.41
C ASN A 96 -2.15 -14.41 -11.68
N ASN A 97 -3.08 -14.15 -10.75
CA ASN A 97 -4.48 -14.52 -10.91
C ASN A 97 -5.26 -13.56 -11.81
N ALA A 98 -4.97 -12.25 -11.75
CA ALA A 98 -5.60 -11.22 -12.58
C ALA A 98 -4.70 -9.98 -12.72
N ALA A 99 -5.03 -9.09 -13.65
CA ALA A 99 -4.35 -7.79 -13.82
C ALA A 99 -2.80 -7.90 -13.92
N TRP A 100 -2.08 -6.92 -13.37
CA TRP A 100 -0.67 -6.69 -13.68
C TRP A 100 0.06 -5.99 -12.53
N LEU A 101 1.36 -6.27 -12.39
CA LEU A 101 2.27 -5.41 -11.62
C LEU A 101 2.47 -4.06 -12.33
N VAL A 102 2.86 -3.03 -11.59
CA VAL A 102 3.15 -1.71 -12.15
C VAL A 102 4.49 -1.73 -12.89
N SER A 103 4.50 -1.18 -14.11
CA SER A 103 5.70 -1.01 -14.93
C SER A 103 6.31 0.40 -14.83
N LYS A 104 7.55 0.57 -15.32
CA LYS A 104 8.16 1.91 -15.45
C LYS A 104 7.36 2.82 -16.38
N ASP A 105 6.71 2.28 -17.40
CA ASP A 105 5.93 3.08 -18.35
C ASP A 105 4.60 3.54 -17.76
N ASP A 106 3.99 2.72 -16.89
CA ASP A 106 2.81 3.12 -16.11
C ASP A 106 3.13 4.32 -15.21
N ILE A 107 4.28 4.30 -14.53
CA ILE A 107 4.74 5.44 -13.73
C ILE A 107 4.94 6.67 -14.62
N LYS A 108 5.66 6.53 -15.75
CA LYS A 108 5.87 7.67 -16.68
C LYS A 108 4.54 8.24 -17.16
N MET A 109 3.55 7.40 -17.40
CA MET A 109 2.23 7.79 -17.86
C MET A 109 1.43 8.52 -16.77
N ALA A 110 1.42 7.99 -15.55
CA ALA A 110 0.82 8.63 -14.39
C ALA A 110 1.48 9.99 -14.11
N LEU A 111 2.81 10.05 -14.16
CA LEU A 111 3.57 11.29 -13.97
C LEU A 111 3.39 12.30 -15.10
N LYS A 112 2.86 11.90 -16.27
CA LYS A 112 2.53 12.82 -17.38
C LYS A 112 1.18 13.49 -17.23
N LYS A 113 0.27 12.98 -16.39
CA LYS A 113 -1.07 13.56 -16.18
C LYS A 113 -0.98 15.07 -15.86
N PRO A 114 -1.70 15.94 -16.59
CA PRO A 114 -1.55 17.38 -16.41
C PRO A 114 -2.24 17.93 -15.15
N THR A 115 -3.33 17.31 -14.71
CA THR A 115 -4.10 17.76 -13.54
C THR A 115 -4.18 16.70 -12.44
N LEU A 116 -4.38 17.14 -11.20
CA LEU A 116 -4.67 16.24 -10.07
C LEU A 116 -5.87 15.36 -10.36
N PHE A 117 -6.95 15.93 -10.91
CA PHE A 117 -8.14 15.19 -11.30
C PHE A 117 -7.82 13.99 -12.21
N GLU A 118 -6.93 14.15 -13.20
CA GLU A 118 -6.57 13.03 -14.07
C GLU A 118 -5.59 12.04 -13.43
N PHE A 119 -4.89 12.44 -12.37
CA PHE A 119 -4.05 11.53 -11.59
C PHE A 119 -4.90 10.71 -10.61
N THR A 120 -5.90 11.33 -9.99
CA THR A 120 -6.67 10.76 -8.88
C THR A 120 -7.99 10.12 -9.30
N GLU A 121 -8.65 10.66 -10.31
CA GLU A 121 -10.06 10.36 -10.63
C GLU A 121 -10.31 10.02 -12.10
N SER A 122 -9.29 10.00 -12.96
CA SER A 122 -9.53 9.61 -14.35
C SER A 122 -9.99 8.16 -14.42
N SER A 123 -11.29 7.99 -14.65
CA SER A 123 -12.01 6.77 -15.02
C SER A 123 -12.05 5.63 -13.99
N PRO A 124 -13.17 4.89 -13.89
CA PRO A 124 -13.17 3.58 -13.23
C PRO A 124 -12.16 2.65 -13.89
N CYS A 125 -11.57 1.76 -13.09
CA CYS A 125 -10.53 0.77 -13.45
C CYS A 125 -11.01 -0.33 -14.41
N ALA A 126 -11.99 -0.01 -15.25
CA ALA A 126 -12.74 -0.91 -16.12
C ALA A 126 -12.59 -0.57 -17.62
N LYS A 127 -11.77 0.43 -17.98
CA LYS A 127 -11.49 0.72 -19.39
C LYS A 127 -10.39 -0.21 -19.93
N GLU A 128 -10.51 -0.60 -21.19
CA GLU A 128 -9.46 -1.35 -21.89
C GLU A 128 -8.17 -0.53 -22.06
N ASP A 129 -8.30 0.80 -22.13
CA ASP A 129 -7.18 1.73 -22.29
C ASP A 129 -6.60 2.19 -20.94
N ARG A 130 -5.45 1.63 -20.59
CA ARG A 130 -4.68 1.95 -19.38
C ARG A 130 -4.18 3.40 -19.34
N THR A 131 -4.09 4.11 -20.47
CA THR A 131 -3.67 5.52 -20.48
C THR A 131 -4.65 6.45 -19.75
N GLN A 132 -5.88 5.98 -19.59
CA GLN A 132 -6.95 6.69 -18.89
C GLN A 132 -7.06 6.31 -17.42
N TYR A 133 -6.24 5.39 -16.91
CA TYR A 133 -6.30 4.97 -15.50
C TYR A 133 -5.82 6.09 -14.57
N SER A 134 -6.49 6.19 -13.43
CA SER A 134 -5.98 6.90 -12.25
C SER A 134 -4.81 6.12 -11.66
N TRP A 135 -4.04 6.77 -10.78
CA TRP A 135 -2.95 6.09 -10.07
C TRP A 135 -3.46 5.01 -9.11
N GLU A 136 -4.66 5.18 -8.55
CA GLU A 136 -5.35 4.16 -7.74
C GLU A 136 -5.68 2.90 -8.56
N CYS A 137 -6.02 3.03 -9.85
CA CYS A 137 -6.28 1.85 -10.69
C CYS A 137 -5.02 1.00 -10.94
N PHE A 138 -3.84 1.61 -11.04
CA PHE A 138 -2.58 0.86 -11.11
C PHE A 138 -2.29 0.11 -9.81
N HIS A 139 -2.56 0.75 -8.67
CA HIS A 139 -2.52 0.13 -7.35
C HIS A 139 -3.45 -1.09 -7.25
N LYS A 140 -4.71 -0.95 -7.68
CA LYS A 140 -5.67 -2.06 -7.73
C LYS A 140 -5.13 -3.26 -8.52
N GLY A 141 -4.42 -3.00 -9.62
CA GLY A 141 -3.77 -4.04 -10.42
C GLY A 141 -2.79 -4.91 -9.62
N ILE A 142 -2.02 -4.33 -8.69
CA ILE A 142 -1.11 -5.07 -7.82
C ILE A 142 -1.89 -5.98 -6.86
N HIS A 143 -2.95 -5.46 -6.25
CA HIS A 143 -3.82 -6.24 -5.36
C HIS A 143 -4.46 -7.43 -6.08
N ASP A 144 -5.02 -7.19 -7.26
CA ASP A 144 -5.65 -8.21 -8.10
C ASP A 144 -4.63 -9.26 -8.59
N TRP A 145 -3.39 -8.84 -8.85
CA TRP A 145 -2.30 -9.72 -9.28
C TRP A 145 -1.85 -10.69 -8.19
N ILE A 146 -1.74 -10.24 -6.94
CA ILE A 146 -1.39 -11.11 -5.81
C ILE A 146 -2.57 -12.00 -5.40
N SER A 147 -3.78 -11.42 -5.42
CA SER A 147 -5.05 -12.09 -5.08
C SER A 147 -5.05 -12.74 -3.68
N GLY A 148 -6.09 -13.50 -3.38
CA GLY A 148 -6.29 -14.11 -2.06
C GLY A 148 -6.65 -13.07 -0.99
N THR A 149 -5.99 -13.12 0.17
CA THR A 149 -6.31 -12.26 1.34
C THR A 149 -6.17 -10.77 1.01
N ILE A 150 -5.23 -10.40 0.13
CA ILE A 150 -4.98 -9.01 -0.23
C ILE A 150 -5.99 -8.43 -1.23
N GLY A 151 -6.79 -9.26 -1.90
CA GLY A 151 -7.71 -8.82 -2.96
C GLY A 151 -8.90 -8.00 -2.43
N PRO A 152 -9.73 -8.53 -1.52
CA PRO A 152 -10.89 -7.81 -1.01
C PRO A 152 -10.51 -6.67 -0.05
N SER A 153 -11.12 -5.48 -0.23
CA SER A 153 -10.82 -4.30 0.59
C SER A 153 -11.09 -4.47 2.09
N ASN A 154 -11.98 -5.38 2.48
CA ASN A 154 -12.28 -5.66 3.90
C ASN A 154 -11.33 -6.67 4.55
N THR A 155 -10.39 -7.26 3.80
CA THR A 155 -9.39 -8.22 4.30
C THR A 155 -7.97 -7.86 3.93
N THR A 156 -7.79 -6.88 3.03
CA THR A 156 -6.55 -6.64 2.34
C THR A 156 -5.36 -6.32 3.26
N THR A 157 -5.63 -5.59 4.34
CA THR A 157 -4.64 -5.18 5.34
C THR A 157 -4.19 -6.31 6.26
N PHE A 158 -4.81 -7.49 6.21
CA PHE A 158 -4.33 -8.65 6.97
C PHE A 158 -3.19 -9.38 6.28
N ASP A 159 -2.91 -9.10 5.00
CA ASP A 159 -1.63 -9.44 4.39
C ASP A 159 -0.66 -8.23 4.55
N PRO A 160 0.42 -8.35 5.33
CA PRO A 160 1.33 -7.21 5.59
C PRO A 160 2.07 -6.68 4.37
N ILE A 161 2.07 -7.39 3.24
CA ILE A 161 2.56 -6.85 1.96
C ILE A 161 1.76 -5.62 1.50
N PHE A 162 0.54 -5.42 2.04
CA PHE A 162 -0.27 -4.21 1.88
C PHE A 162 0.55 -2.93 2.10
N PHE A 163 1.33 -2.87 3.18
CA PHE A 163 2.01 -1.62 3.56
C PHE A 163 3.18 -1.28 2.63
N PRO A 164 4.08 -2.21 2.25
CA PRO A 164 5.07 -1.96 1.20
C PRO A 164 4.50 -1.57 -0.16
N ILE A 165 3.34 -2.13 -0.54
CA ILE A 165 2.61 -1.74 -1.75
C ILE A 165 2.17 -0.28 -1.62
N HIS A 166 1.45 0.07 -0.56
CA HIS A 166 0.97 1.45 -0.36
C HIS A 166 2.11 2.46 -0.19
N ALA A 167 3.24 2.08 0.39
CA ALA A 167 4.43 2.93 0.45
C ALA A 167 5.00 3.22 -0.95
N PHE A 168 4.94 2.26 -1.88
CA PHE A 168 5.33 2.48 -3.28
C PHE A 168 4.35 3.40 -4.03
N ILE A 169 3.05 3.20 -3.80
CA ILE A 169 2.00 4.05 -4.38
C ILE A 169 2.11 5.48 -3.87
N ASP A 170 2.35 5.67 -2.57
CA ASP A 170 2.56 6.99 -1.96
C ASP A 170 3.83 7.66 -2.46
N LYS A 171 4.92 6.91 -2.66
CA LYS A 171 6.15 7.41 -3.27
C LYS A 171 5.88 8.05 -4.64
N VAL A 172 5.14 7.38 -5.52
CA VAL A 172 4.84 7.93 -6.85
C VAL A 172 3.90 9.14 -6.76
N PHE A 173 2.95 9.11 -5.82
CA PHE A 173 2.12 10.28 -5.51
C PHE A 173 2.99 11.46 -5.03
N GLU A 174 3.97 11.24 -4.16
CA GLU A 174 4.89 12.28 -3.71
C GLU A 174 5.72 12.87 -4.85
N ILE A 175 6.22 12.03 -5.77
CA ILE A 175 6.92 12.51 -6.97
C ILE A 175 6.00 13.38 -7.82
N TYR A 176 4.74 12.98 -8.00
CA TYR A 176 3.75 13.78 -8.72
C TYR A 176 3.46 15.11 -8.02
N ARG A 177 3.29 15.08 -6.70
CA ARG A 177 3.08 16.26 -5.85
C ARG A 177 4.23 17.27 -5.99
N GLN A 178 5.48 16.80 -5.96
CA GLN A 178 6.67 17.64 -6.14
C GLN A 178 6.74 18.23 -7.57
N LYS A 179 6.34 17.46 -8.59
CA LYS A 179 6.20 17.99 -9.96
C LYS A 179 5.20 19.15 -10.01
N LEU A 180 4.06 19.07 -9.34
CA LEU A 180 3.10 20.18 -9.28
C LEU A 180 3.70 21.40 -8.58
N ILE A 181 4.36 21.21 -7.43
CA ILE A 181 5.02 22.29 -6.69
C ILE A 181 6.08 22.98 -7.55
N SER A 182 6.89 22.22 -8.30
CA SER A 182 7.90 22.80 -9.21
C SER A 182 7.30 23.68 -10.32
N LYS A 183 6.00 23.55 -10.59
CA LYS A 183 5.24 24.37 -11.53
C LYS A 183 4.46 25.50 -10.84
N GLY A 184 4.67 25.72 -9.54
CA GLY A 184 3.94 26.71 -8.75
C GLY A 184 2.49 26.31 -8.44
N ILE A 185 2.15 25.03 -8.54
CA ILE A 185 0.81 24.50 -8.24
C ILE A 185 0.84 23.87 -6.86
N ASP A 186 0.07 24.42 -5.92
CA ASP A 186 -0.13 23.81 -4.60
C ASP A 186 -1.18 22.69 -4.69
N PRO A 187 -0.80 21.42 -4.40
CA PRO A 187 -1.74 20.29 -4.47
C PRO A 187 -2.87 20.33 -3.45
N ALA A 188 -2.69 21.01 -2.32
CA ALA A 188 -3.74 21.19 -1.33
C ALA A 188 -4.79 22.22 -1.82
N GLU A 189 -4.35 23.34 -2.41
CA GLU A 189 -5.26 24.36 -2.95
C GLU A 189 -5.94 23.91 -4.25
N THR A 190 -5.29 23.04 -5.03
CA THR A 190 -5.83 22.47 -6.27
C THR A 190 -6.47 21.10 -6.08
N TYR A 191 -6.70 20.69 -4.83
CA TYR A 191 -7.37 19.43 -4.52
C TYR A 191 -8.71 19.34 -5.28
N PRO A 192 -9.01 18.20 -5.94
CA PRO A 192 -10.22 18.09 -6.75
C PRO A 192 -11.50 18.29 -5.92
N THR A 193 -12.38 19.18 -6.40
CA THR A 193 -13.60 19.59 -5.68
C THR A 193 -14.88 18.94 -6.21
N LYS A 194 -14.78 18.08 -7.24
CA LYS A 194 -15.96 17.35 -7.74
C LYS A 194 -16.56 16.48 -6.65
N SER A 195 -17.89 16.41 -6.60
CA SER A 195 -18.65 15.86 -5.48
C SER A 195 -18.68 14.32 -5.46
N ILE A 196 -17.51 13.68 -5.37
CA ILE A 196 -17.48 12.27 -4.96
C ILE A 196 -17.76 12.25 -3.45
N LYS A 197 -18.84 11.55 -3.08
CA LYS A 197 -19.28 11.44 -1.69
C LYS A 197 -18.12 10.97 -0.82
N ASN A 198 -17.90 11.63 0.32
CA ASN A 198 -16.81 11.38 1.27
C ASN A 198 -15.37 11.73 0.82
N HIS A 199 -15.17 12.27 -0.39
CA HIS A 199 -13.82 12.68 -0.86
C HIS A 199 -13.64 14.18 -0.98
N GLY A 200 -14.57 14.98 -0.45
CA GLY A 200 -14.43 16.44 -0.44
C GLY A 200 -13.14 16.89 0.27
N PRO A 201 -12.61 18.08 -0.06
CA PRO A 201 -11.34 18.56 0.48
C PRO A 201 -11.32 18.63 2.01
N ASP A 202 -12.44 18.99 2.63
CA ASP A 202 -12.54 19.17 4.08
C ASP A 202 -13.07 17.92 4.80
N HIS A 203 -13.34 16.84 4.05
CA HIS A 203 -13.68 15.55 4.64
C HIS A 203 -12.47 15.01 5.42
N LYS A 204 -12.74 14.40 6.58
CA LYS A 204 -11.70 13.80 7.42
C LYS A 204 -11.16 12.53 6.75
N MET A 205 -9.85 12.37 6.71
CA MET A 205 -9.21 11.18 6.15
C MET A 205 -9.61 9.96 6.99
N ILE A 206 -9.04 9.84 8.18
CA ILE A 206 -9.31 8.74 9.10
C ILE A 206 -10.31 9.24 10.14
N TRP A 207 -11.59 9.03 9.86
CA TRP A 207 -12.66 9.26 10.83
C TRP A 207 -13.06 7.94 11.47
N VAL A 208 -12.55 7.71 12.68
CA VAL A 208 -12.84 6.49 13.44
C VAL A 208 -13.35 6.92 14.81
N PRO A 209 -14.64 6.70 15.15
CA PRO A 209 -15.21 7.08 16.45
C PRO A 209 -14.51 6.50 17.68
N ILE A 210 -13.61 5.54 17.46
CA ILE A 210 -12.83 4.83 18.46
C ILE A 210 -11.57 5.61 18.85
N PHE A 211 -11.19 6.59 18.04
CA PHE A 211 -10.05 7.48 18.23
C PHE A 211 -10.50 8.94 18.35
N PRO A 212 -11.40 9.29 19.28
CA PRO A 212 -11.97 10.65 19.39
C PRO A 212 -10.93 11.72 19.80
N ASP A 213 -9.82 11.28 20.39
CA ASP A 213 -8.72 12.15 20.82
C ASP A 213 -7.64 12.32 19.73
N VAL A 214 -7.82 11.70 18.55
CA VAL A 214 -6.89 11.86 17.42
C VAL A 214 -7.32 13.06 16.60
N GLU A 215 -6.41 14.00 16.42
CA GLU A 215 -6.63 15.12 15.51
C GLU A 215 -6.89 14.59 14.10
N HIS A 216 -8.12 14.78 13.62
CA HIS A 216 -8.52 14.31 12.30
C HIS A 216 -8.07 15.31 11.25
N LEU A 217 -7.05 14.94 10.50
CA LEU A 217 -6.61 15.67 9.31
C LEU A 217 -7.64 15.52 8.18
N THR A 218 -7.82 16.58 7.38
CA THR A 218 -8.68 16.55 6.19
C THR A 218 -7.92 16.01 4.96
N ASN A 219 -8.65 15.61 3.92
CA ASN A 219 -8.05 15.21 2.64
C ASN A 219 -7.13 16.30 2.07
N ARG A 220 -7.58 17.57 2.13
CA ARG A 220 -6.78 18.73 1.71
C ARG A 220 -5.46 18.83 2.48
N GLN A 221 -5.51 18.68 3.80
CA GLN A 221 -4.31 18.69 4.65
C GLN A 221 -3.37 17.52 4.31
N GLY A 222 -3.91 16.37 3.91
CA GLY A 222 -3.10 15.23 3.49
C GLY A 222 -2.29 15.45 2.21
N TYR A 223 -2.73 16.39 1.35
CA TYR A 223 -2.00 16.83 0.16
C TYR A 223 -1.00 17.96 0.48
N GLY A 224 -1.13 18.58 1.65
CA GLY A 224 -0.35 19.73 2.09
C GLY A 224 1.12 19.43 2.36
N HIS A 225 1.92 20.49 2.37
CA HIS A 225 3.36 20.41 2.61
C HIS A 225 3.70 19.82 3.98
N GLU A 226 2.96 20.18 5.03
CA GLU A 226 3.24 19.77 6.41
C GLU A 226 3.24 18.25 6.58
N LEU A 227 2.20 17.57 6.07
CA LEU A 227 2.13 16.11 6.16
C LEU A 227 3.15 15.45 5.22
N ALA A 228 3.34 15.98 4.01
CA ALA A 228 4.28 15.41 3.06
C ALA A 228 5.74 15.52 3.53
N ALA A 229 6.11 16.58 4.24
CA ALA A 229 7.47 16.80 4.75
C ALA A 229 7.90 15.76 5.80
N LEU A 230 6.95 15.01 6.36
CA LEU A 230 7.19 13.94 7.32
C LEU A 230 7.87 12.72 6.70
N THR A 231 7.69 12.46 5.40
CA THR A 231 8.18 11.23 4.76
C THR A 231 9.13 11.58 3.62
N LYS A 232 10.21 10.81 3.48
CA LYS A 232 11.14 10.90 2.36
C LYS A 232 11.34 9.52 1.76
N TYR A 233 11.30 9.44 0.43
CA TYR A 233 11.50 8.20 -0.30
C TYR A 233 12.86 8.17 -0.98
N SER A 234 13.56 7.05 -0.87
CA SER A 234 14.77 6.81 -1.68
C SER A 234 14.42 6.61 -3.15
N PHE A 235 15.39 6.87 -4.02
CA PHE A 235 15.27 6.54 -5.45
C PHE A 235 15.15 5.02 -5.64
N GLY A 236 14.44 4.62 -6.70
CA GLY A 236 14.37 3.22 -7.12
C GLY A 236 15.61 2.79 -7.92
N PRO A 237 15.73 1.50 -8.26
CA PRO A 237 16.88 0.99 -9.00
C PRO A 237 16.93 1.51 -10.44
N VAL A 238 18.14 1.85 -10.89
CA VAL A 238 18.45 2.38 -12.23
C VAL A 238 19.65 1.64 -12.82
N CYS A 239 19.55 1.20 -14.08
CA CYS A 239 20.63 0.56 -14.84
C CYS A 239 21.76 1.60 -15.09
N PRO A 240 23.06 1.22 -15.09
CA PRO A 240 23.62 -0.14 -15.04
C PRO A 240 23.80 -0.73 -13.65
N HIS A 241 23.68 0.08 -12.60
CA HIS A 241 24.06 -0.37 -11.26
C HIS A 241 22.95 -1.14 -10.54
N CYS A 242 21.67 -0.81 -10.78
CA CYS A 242 20.54 -1.43 -10.08
C CYS A 242 20.73 -1.47 -8.57
N MET A 243 21.20 -0.33 -8.02
CA MET A 243 21.56 -0.15 -6.60
C MET A 243 22.68 -1.06 -6.09
N ASN A 244 23.42 -1.72 -6.99
CA ASN A 244 24.37 -2.79 -6.68
C ASN A 244 23.73 -3.92 -5.85
N SER A 245 22.43 -4.16 -6.05
CA SER A 245 21.68 -5.19 -5.33
C SER A 245 22.07 -6.59 -5.82
N ASP A 246 22.24 -7.52 -4.88
CA ASP A 246 22.42 -8.94 -5.18
C ASP A 246 21.15 -9.60 -5.72
N ASP A 247 20.00 -8.93 -5.62
CA ASP A 247 18.68 -9.45 -5.96
C ASP A 247 18.15 -8.90 -7.30
N LEU A 248 18.87 -7.93 -7.89
CA LEU A 248 18.55 -7.33 -9.18
C LEU A 248 19.70 -7.53 -10.18
N TYR A 249 19.40 -7.41 -11.46
CA TYR A 249 20.41 -7.27 -12.52
C TYR A 249 19.97 -6.22 -13.53
N CYS A 250 20.91 -5.58 -14.24
CA CYS A 250 20.54 -4.74 -15.38
C CYS A 250 20.36 -5.60 -16.63
N ASP A 251 19.18 -5.53 -17.23
CA ASP A 251 18.98 -5.86 -18.64
C ASP A 251 19.45 -4.68 -19.51
N VAL A 252 20.67 -4.80 -20.02
CA VAL A 252 21.33 -3.77 -20.82
C VAL A 252 20.58 -3.49 -22.13
N SER A 253 19.88 -4.47 -22.69
CA SER A 253 19.14 -4.29 -23.94
C SER A 253 17.92 -3.40 -23.76
N ARG A 254 17.21 -3.57 -22.63
CA ARG A 254 16.02 -2.78 -22.28
C ARG A 254 16.34 -1.54 -21.44
N GLN A 255 17.57 -1.42 -20.92
CA GLN A 255 17.99 -0.41 -19.94
C GLN A 255 17.10 -0.39 -18.69
N LEU A 256 16.73 -1.59 -18.22
CA LEU A 256 15.87 -1.79 -17.06
C LEU A 256 16.59 -2.64 -16.01
N CYS A 257 16.36 -2.31 -14.74
CA CYS A 257 16.66 -3.24 -13.65
C CYS A 257 15.56 -4.29 -13.59
N VAL A 258 15.94 -5.55 -13.43
CA VAL A 258 15.06 -6.70 -13.41
C VAL A 258 15.33 -7.52 -12.15
N SER A 259 14.28 -8.01 -11.51
CA SER A 259 14.41 -8.91 -10.37
C SER A 259 15.02 -10.24 -10.79
N LYS A 260 15.87 -10.81 -9.94
CA LYS A 260 16.35 -12.18 -10.14
C LYS A 260 15.24 -13.17 -9.78
N GLU A 261 15.33 -14.35 -10.39
CA GLU A 261 14.45 -15.47 -10.03
C GLU A 261 14.82 -16.02 -8.65
N ARG A 262 13.81 -16.47 -7.90
CA ARG A 262 13.99 -17.23 -6.66
C ARG A 262 14.68 -18.56 -6.93
N LYS A 263 15.38 -19.11 -5.93
CA LYS A 263 16.08 -20.39 -6.06
C LYS A 263 15.09 -21.55 -6.11
N GLU A 264 15.44 -22.65 -6.78
CA GLU A 264 14.60 -23.86 -6.90
C GLU A 264 14.10 -24.40 -5.56
N LYS A 265 14.92 -24.35 -4.51
CA LYS A 265 14.53 -24.78 -3.16
C LYS A 265 13.36 -23.97 -2.56
N ASP A 266 13.12 -22.75 -3.07
CA ASP A 266 12.05 -21.87 -2.62
C ASP A 266 10.77 -22.07 -3.47
N LYS A 267 10.85 -22.86 -4.55
CA LYS A 267 9.71 -23.17 -5.44
C LYS A 267 8.90 -24.40 -4.97
N SER A 268 9.50 -25.26 -4.13
CA SER A 268 8.99 -26.61 -3.83
C SER A 268 7.82 -26.70 -2.82
N VAL A 269 7.14 -25.60 -2.49
CA VAL A 269 6.03 -25.61 -1.51
C VAL A 269 4.65 -25.84 -2.17
N ILE A 270 4.58 -25.99 -3.50
CA ILE A 270 3.31 -26.18 -4.22
C ILE A 270 2.95 -27.67 -4.31
N THR A 271 2.19 -28.20 -3.34
CA THR A 271 1.26 -29.33 -3.61
C THR A 271 0.11 -29.40 -2.59
N THR A 272 -0.64 -28.33 -2.41
CA THR A 272 -2.06 -28.49 -2.04
C THR A 272 -2.86 -27.49 -2.85
N ILE A 273 -3.27 -27.92 -4.04
CA ILE A 273 -4.25 -27.22 -4.84
C ILE A 273 -5.52 -27.17 -3.99
N ALA A 274 -5.80 -26.02 -3.38
CA ALA A 274 -7.10 -25.77 -2.80
C ALA A 274 -8.09 -25.68 -3.97
N THR A 275 -8.84 -26.75 -4.19
CA THR A 275 -9.97 -26.77 -5.13
C THR A 275 -11.02 -25.77 -4.63
N MET A 276 -11.08 -24.59 -5.25
CA MET A 276 -12.18 -23.65 -5.03
C MET A 276 -13.43 -24.15 -5.73
N THR A 277 -14.49 -24.40 -4.96
CA THR A 277 -15.84 -24.64 -5.48
C THR A 277 -16.47 -23.33 -6.00
N PRO A 278 -17.44 -23.37 -6.95
CA PRO A 278 -18.07 -22.17 -7.53
C PRO A 278 -18.82 -21.28 -6.54
N THR A 279 -19.05 -21.76 -5.33
CA THR A 279 -19.55 -20.96 -4.22
C THR A 279 -18.33 -20.44 -3.46
N GLY A 280 -17.99 -19.17 -3.68
CA GLY A 280 -17.02 -18.44 -2.86
C GLY A 280 -17.26 -18.69 -1.37
N ILE A 281 -16.22 -18.55 -0.56
CA ILE A 281 -16.29 -18.70 0.89
C ILE A 281 -17.42 -17.82 1.42
N VAL A 282 -18.55 -18.46 1.76
CA VAL A 282 -19.58 -17.84 2.58
C VAL A 282 -19.02 -17.90 3.99
N PHE A 283 -18.59 -16.76 4.52
CA PHE A 283 -18.41 -16.62 5.96
C PHE A 283 -19.80 -16.74 6.60
N THR A 284 -20.25 -17.96 6.91
CA THR A 284 -21.30 -18.17 7.92
C THR A 284 -20.65 -18.16 9.29
N ASP A 285 -19.97 -17.07 9.61
CA ASP A 285 -19.84 -16.66 10.99
C ASP A 285 -20.58 -15.34 11.08
N THR A 286 -21.56 -15.33 11.98
CA THR A 286 -22.16 -14.10 12.47
C THR A 286 -21.06 -13.33 13.18
N LEU A 287 -20.24 -12.61 12.40
CA LEU A 287 -19.39 -11.55 12.91
C LEU A 287 -20.33 -10.59 13.63
N GLU A 288 -20.25 -10.56 14.96
CA GLU A 288 -20.93 -9.57 15.77
C GLU A 288 -20.80 -8.20 15.09
N PRO A 289 -21.90 -7.46 14.91
CA PRO A 289 -22.00 -6.37 13.94
C PRO A 289 -21.18 -5.13 14.28
N ASP A 290 -20.32 -5.16 15.29
CA ASP A 290 -19.60 -3.98 15.74
C ASP A 290 -18.09 -4.20 15.87
N ASN A 291 -17.41 -4.04 14.74
CA ASN A 291 -15.94 -3.94 14.64
C ASN A 291 -15.39 -2.86 15.61
N HIS A 292 -16.22 -1.85 15.96
CA HIS A 292 -15.81 -0.83 16.91
C HIS A 292 -15.61 -1.36 18.33
N THR A 293 -16.37 -2.37 18.75
CA THR A 293 -16.29 -2.95 20.08
C THR A 293 -15.03 -3.83 20.24
N ARG A 294 -14.47 -4.38 19.15
CA ARG A 294 -13.19 -5.12 19.19
C ARG A 294 -11.98 -4.20 19.36
N VAL A 295 -11.93 -3.10 18.60
CA VAL A 295 -10.82 -2.13 18.67
C VAL A 295 -10.85 -1.33 19.98
N LYS A 296 -12.04 -0.90 20.46
CA LYS A 296 -12.19 -0.22 21.76
C LYS A 296 -11.62 -1.04 22.93
N ARG A 297 -11.96 -2.33 22.99
CA ARG A 297 -11.45 -3.26 24.02
C ARG A 297 -9.94 -3.44 23.97
N LEU A 298 -9.30 -3.27 22.81
CA LEU A 298 -7.83 -3.32 22.75
C LEU A 298 -7.19 -2.02 23.22
N ILE A 299 -7.70 -0.85 22.83
CA ILE A 299 -7.18 0.45 23.31
C ILE A 299 -7.25 0.55 24.83
N GLU A 300 -8.33 0.02 25.43
CA GLU A 300 -8.47 -0.10 26.88
C GLU A 300 -7.41 -1.01 27.52
N ARG A 301 -6.93 -2.05 26.81
CA ARG A 301 -5.93 -3.02 27.27
C ARG A 301 -4.48 -2.62 26.98
N THR A 302 -4.20 -1.99 25.84
CA THR A 302 -2.85 -1.59 25.41
C THR A 302 -2.48 -0.18 25.88
N GLY A 303 -3.42 0.54 26.48
CA GLY A 303 -3.31 1.97 26.73
C GLY A 303 -3.59 2.79 25.46
N LYS A 304 -3.79 4.10 25.64
CA LYS A 304 -3.89 5.03 24.50
C LYS A 304 -2.64 4.87 23.65
N PHE A 305 -2.81 4.56 22.36
CA PHE A 305 -1.76 4.78 21.38
C PHE A 305 -1.23 6.22 21.57
N PRO A 306 0.06 6.49 21.36
CA PRO A 306 0.68 7.79 21.64
C PRO A 306 0.22 8.93 20.70
N PHE A 307 -1.00 8.86 20.18
CA PHE A 307 -1.66 9.98 19.54
C PHE A 307 -2.01 11.02 20.60
N GLY A 308 -1.50 12.24 20.42
CA GLY A 308 -1.93 13.40 21.20
C GLY A 308 -1.02 13.84 22.36
N LYS A 309 0.16 13.24 22.58
CA LYS A 309 1.19 13.86 23.44
C LYS A 309 2.34 14.43 22.60
N LYS A 310 2.23 15.75 22.35
CA LYS A 310 3.24 16.69 21.83
C LYS A 310 3.42 16.75 20.30
N PHE A 311 2.56 17.52 19.63
CA PHE A 311 2.89 18.21 18.37
C PHE A 311 3.43 19.64 18.58
N ASN A 312 3.74 20.01 19.84
CA ASN A 312 4.59 21.15 20.14
C ASN A 312 5.87 20.63 20.80
N VAL A 313 7.01 21.00 20.22
CA VAL A 313 8.40 20.72 20.62
C VAL A 313 9.02 19.41 20.06
N GLY A 314 9.70 19.56 18.92
CA GLY A 314 11.01 18.94 18.62
C GLY A 314 11.18 17.44 18.84
N SER A 315 10.25 16.60 18.39
CA SER A 315 10.48 15.16 18.35
C SER A 315 11.34 14.80 17.13
N ARG A 316 12.50 14.20 17.37
CA ARG A 316 13.30 13.55 16.33
C ARG A 316 12.51 12.37 15.78
N ASP A 317 12.21 12.45 14.50
CA ASP A 317 11.54 11.44 13.70
C ASP A 317 12.44 10.21 13.50
N SER A 318 11.92 9.01 13.80
CA SER A 318 12.63 7.74 13.57
C SER A 318 12.95 7.48 12.10
N ARG A 319 12.26 8.17 11.16
CA ARG A 319 12.49 8.14 9.71
C ARG A 319 13.69 8.96 9.25
N THR A 320 14.32 9.76 10.12
CA THR A 320 15.53 10.54 9.80
C THR A 320 16.84 9.79 10.06
N ARG A 321 16.75 8.48 10.35
CA ARG A 321 17.94 7.63 10.38
C ARG A 321 18.45 7.45 8.94
N ASN A 322 19.73 7.77 8.72
CA ASN A 322 20.44 7.37 7.51
C ASN A 322 20.62 5.84 7.55
N ASP A 323 19.58 5.05 7.28
CA ASP A 323 19.72 3.64 6.92
C ASP A 323 19.70 3.54 5.38
N GLY A 324 20.89 3.54 4.78
CA GLY A 324 21.11 3.61 3.34
C GLY A 324 20.61 2.42 2.51
N THR A 325 19.62 1.66 2.95
CA THR A 325 19.15 0.43 2.29
C THR A 325 17.72 0.07 2.73
N SER A 326 16.70 0.64 2.10
CA SER A 326 15.30 0.21 2.35
C SER A 326 14.47 0.22 1.07
N VAL A 327 14.91 -0.57 0.08
CA VAL A 327 14.14 -0.95 -1.09
C VAL A 327 14.02 -2.46 -1.06
N ILE A 328 12.79 -2.98 -1.02
CA ILE A 328 12.51 -4.40 -1.16
C ILE A 328 12.25 -4.71 -2.62
#